data_AF-A0A7C9F5A5-F1
#
_entry.id   AF-A0A7C9F5A5-F1
#
_cell.length_a   1.000
_cell.length_b   1.000
_cell.length_c   1.000
_cell.angle_alpha   90.00
_cell.angle_beta   90.00
_cell.angle_gamma   90.00
#
_symmetry.space_group_name_H-M   'P 1'
#
loop_
_entity.id
_entity.type
_entity.pdbx_description
1 polymer ?
#
loop_
_entity_poly.entity_id
_entity_poly.type
_entity_poly.pdbx_seq_one_letter_code
_entity_poly.pdbx_strand_id
1 'polypeptide(L)'
;SKSTTTQLKMDRTNSILRYLKRKHPEKDEEYIASGSGVGSNINNSQKDGNMEGQSNMHDKNVRDGSNEGESFREKELDLNNLPMDPGERKMISEYPPNLQDEVRRRYLINGPIQPRNHKFPQSLIGGRLRRFNPSWYGKYGIWMEYSIKKDAVFCLCCYLFANARENNPSGDFVREGYSTWNKAIERFNRHVGDHNSGHNKALRDCETLRKPRQSIEVALDRHSDETRRQYRLRLDTSVSCSRYLLRQGLPFRGNDESESSESRKNFLELVKFAANLNELV
;
A
#
# COMPACT_ATOMS: atom_id res chain seq x y z
N SER A 1 -11.47 -34.66 32.75
CA SER A 1 -10.55 -34.52 31.59
C SER A 1 -11.21 -34.78 30.24
N LYS A 2 -12.24 -35.64 30.10
CA LYS A 2 -12.90 -35.95 28.81
C LYS A 2 -13.69 -34.79 28.15
N SER A 3 -14.17 -33.80 28.92
CA SER A 3 -15.02 -32.71 28.42
C SER A 3 -14.27 -31.70 27.54
N THR A 4 -13.04 -31.33 27.91
CA THR A 4 -12.27 -30.26 27.25
C THR A 4 -11.70 -30.69 25.90
N THR A 5 -11.38 -31.97 25.75
CA THR A 5 -10.88 -32.56 24.49
C THR A 5 -11.97 -32.63 23.43
N THR A 6 -13.21 -32.91 23.83
CA THR A 6 -14.37 -32.93 22.93
C THR A 6 -14.71 -31.53 22.42
N GLN A 7 -14.58 -30.50 23.27
CA GLN A 7 -14.80 -29.10 22.90
C GLN A 7 -13.79 -28.61 21.83
N LEU A 8 -12.49 -28.89 22.04
CA LEU A 8 -11.42 -28.50 21.10
C LEU A 8 -11.52 -29.22 19.74
N LYS A 9 -12.04 -30.46 19.72
CA LYS A 9 -12.28 -31.24 18.50
C LYS A 9 -13.43 -30.64 17.68
N MET A 10 -14.56 -30.32 18.32
CA MET A 10 -15.70 -29.66 17.66
C MET A 10 -15.37 -28.27 17.10
N ASP A 11 -14.44 -27.54 17.70
CA ASP A 11 -14.01 -26.22 17.19
C ASP A 11 -13.18 -26.32 15.89
N ARG A 12 -12.45 -27.43 15.67
CA ARG A 12 -11.62 -27.65 14.48
C ARG A 12 -12.43 -28.02 13.24
N THR A 13 -13.39 -28.94 13.36
CA THR A 13 -14.36 -29.32 12.31
C THR A 13 -15.12 -28.10 11.81
N ASN A 14 -15.62 -27.30 12.76
CA ASN A 14 -16.34 -26.07 12.49
C ASN A 14 -15.48 -25.07 11.71
N SER A 15 -14.18 -25.03 11.96
CA SER A 15 -13.29 -24.04 11.33
C SER A 15 -13.01 -24.34 9.85
N ILE A 16 -12.85 -25.61 9.47
CA ILE A 16 -12.61 -26.03 8.08
C ILE A 16 -13.91 -25.91 7.27
N LEU A 17 -15.04 -26.37 7.82
CA LEU A 17 -16.33 -26.34 7.12
C LEU A 17 -16.92 -24.93 7.01
N ARG A 18 -16.76 -24.06 8.02
CA ARG A 18 -17.21 -22.65 7.94
C ARG A 18 -16.49 -21.87 6.84
N TYR A 19 -15.22 -22.19 6.56
CA TYR A 19 -14.45 -21.53 5.51
C TYR A 19 -14.98 -21.82 4.10
N LEU A 20 -15.55 -23.00 3.88
CA LEU A 20 -16.08 -23.44 2.58
C LEU A 20 -17.54 -23.05 2.35
N LYS A 21 -18.24 -22.56 3.38
CA LYS A 21 -19.57 -21.96 3.20
C LYS A 21 -19.41 -20.61 2.50
N ARG A 22 -19.99 -20.46 1.31
CA ARG A 22 -20.17 -19.14 0.68
C ARG A 22 -21.00 -18.28 1.62
N LYS A 23 -20.54 -17.05 1.91
CA LYS A 23 -21.45 -16.01 2.42
C LYS A 23 -22.43 -15.69 1.30
N HIS A 24 -23.65 -16.21 1.39
CA HIS A 24 -24.78 -15.59 0.69
C HIS A 24 -25.15 -14.32 1.46
N PRO A 25 -25.40 -13.19 0.78
CA PRO A 25 -26.02 -12.05 1.45
C PRO A 25 -27.40 -12.50 1.91
N GLU A 26 -27.63 -12.52 3.23
CA GLU A 26 -28.97 -12.68 3.77
C GLU A 26 -29.81 -11.48 3.34
N LYS A 27 -31.02 -11.79 2.86
CA LYS A 27 -32.04 -10.83 2.48
C LYS A 27 -32.68 -10.29 3.75
N ASP A 28 -32.49 -9.01 4.00
CA ASP A 28 -33.42 -8.22 4.81
C ASP A 28 -34.43 -7.59 3.83
N GLU A 29 -35.63 -8.16 3.72
CA GLU A 29 -36.83 -7.43 3.26
C GLU A 29 -37.43 -6.80 4.54
N GLU A 30 -37.75 -5.51 4.62
CA GLU A 30 -38.86 -4.86 3.92
C GLU A 30 -38.86 -3.34 4.24
N TYR A 31 -38.83 -2.45 3.23
CA TYR A 31 -39.79 -1.31 3.12
C TYR A 31 -39.67 -0.55 1.77
N ILE A 32 -40.70 -0.76 0.95
CA ILE A 32 -41.39 0.14 -0.01
C ILE A 32 -40.64 0.82 -1.18
N ALA A 33 -40.97 0.25 -2.34
CA ALA A 33 -41.15 0.78 -3.70
C ALA A 33 -41.14 2.30 -3.97
N SER A 34 -40.31 2.68 -4.96
CA SER A 34 -40.61 3.52 -6.15
C SER A 34 -39.26 3.78 -6.83
N GLY A 35 -38.99 3.58 -8.12
CA GLY A 35 -39.74 3.31 -9.34
C GLY A 35 -38.87 3.88 -10.48
N SER A 36 -38.78 3.18 -11.62
CA SER A 36 -38.07 3.53 -12.87
C SER A 36 -36.58 3.15 -12.89
N GLY A 37 -36.11 2.14 -13.64
CA GLY A 37 -36.27 1.93 -15.09
C GLY A 37 -35.16 2.71 -15.79
N VAL A 38 -34.08 2.11 -16.28
CA VAL A 38 -33.82 1.59 -17.65
C VAL A 38 -32.36 1.06 -17.56
N GLY A 39 -31.95 -0.13 -17.97
CA GLY A 39 -32.17 -0.86 -19.22
C GLY A 39 -30.80 -1.10 -19.86
N SER A 40 -30.36 -2.35 -19.85
CA SER A 40 -29.10 -2.89 -20.38
C SER A 40 -28.88 -2.57 -21.87
N ASN A 41 -27.62 -2.53 -22.33
CA ASN A 41 -27.10 -3.58 -23.22
C ASN A 41 -25.64 -3.38 -23.65
N ILE A 42 -24.89 -4.46 -23.46
CA ILE A 42 -23.67 -4.85 -24.17
C ILE A 42 -24.11 -5.37 -25.54
N ASN A 43 -23.43 -4.99 -26.62
CA ASN A 43 -23.42 -5.78 -27.85
C ASN A 43 -22.02 -5.80 -28.47
N ASN A 44 -21.52 -7.01 -28.61
CA ASN A 44 -20.33 -7.38 -29.37
C ASN A 44 -20.83 -7.92 -30.73
N SER A 45 -20.22 -7.54 -31.84
CA SER A 45 -20.39 -8.27 -33.11
C SER A 45 -19.20 -8.05 -34.04
N GLN A 46 -18.58 -9.17 -34.41
CA GLN A 46 -17.65 -9.34 -35.53
C GLN A 46 -18.33 -9.00 -36.86
N LYS A 47 -17.54 -8.56 -37.84
CA LYS A 47 -17.68 -8.97 -39.24
C LYS A 47 -16.35 -8.86 -39.99
N ASP A 48 -16.09 -9.93 -40.72
CA ASP A 48 -14.94 -10.20 -41.60
C ASP A 48 -14.92 -9.34 -42.87
N GLY A 49 -13.75 -9.24 -43.51
CA GLY A 49 -13.59 -8.74 -44.88
C GLY A 49 -12.15 -8.40 -45.29
N ASN A 50 -11.43 -9.40 -45.80
CA ASN A 50 -10.16 -9.36 -46.57
C ASN A 50 -10.28 -8.41 -47.80
N MET A 51 -9.25 -7.87 -48.48
CA MET A 51 -8.03 -8.50 -49.00
C MET A 51 -7.11 -7.47 -49.72
N GLU A 52 -5.85 -7.89 -49.97
CA GLU A 52 -4.84 -7.38 -50.94
C GLU A 52 -4.11 -6.06 -50.62
N GLY A 53 -2.78 -5.93 -50.71
CA GLY A 53 -1.71 -6.83 -51.14
C GLY A 53 -0.41 -6.04 -51.40
N GLN A 54 0.71 -6.77 -51.50
CA GLN A 54 2.04 -6.41 -52.03
C GLN A 54 3.17 -6.02 -51.04
N SER A 55 3.86 -7.08 -50.60
CA SER A 55 5.31 -7.36 -50.75
C SER A 55 6.33 -6.21 -50.87
N ASN A 56 7.35 -6.24 -49.99
CA ASN A 56 8.73 -6.46 -50.46
C ASN A 56 9.67 -6.92 -49.33
N MET A 57 10.32 -8.06 -49.57
CA MET A 57 11.46 -8.58 -48.80
C MET A 57 12.75 -7.87 -49.24
N HIS A 58 13.62 -7.54 -48.29
CA HIS A 58 15.07 -7.47 -48.51
C HIS A 58 15.81 -7.97 -47.26
N ASP A 59 16.35 -9.19 -47.38
CA ASP A 59 17.41 -9.75 -46.54
C ASP A 59 18.74 -9.04 -46.82
N LYS A 60 19.49 -8.64 -45.78
CA LYS A 60 20.96 -8.82 -45.71
C LYS A 60 21.43 -8.93 -44.24
N ASN A 61 22.37 -9.84 -44.06
CA ASN A 61 22.84 -10.44 -42.82
C ASN A 61 24.08 -9.72 -42.21
N VAL A 62 24.20 -9.88 -40.87
CA VAL A 62 25.42 -9.96 -40.03
C VAL A 62 26.32 -8.72 -39.88
N ARG A 63 26.42 -8.21 -38.63
CA ARG A 63 27.72 -8.05 -37.96
C ARG A 63 27.64 -8.07 -36.44
N ASP A 64 28.45 -8.94 -35.88
CA ASP A 64 28.89 -9.08 -34.50
C ASP A 64 29.43 -7.76 -33.93
N GLY A 65 29.21 -7.55 -32.64
CA GLY A 65 29.48 -6.29 -31.93
C GLY A 65 29.04 -6.39 -30.48
N SER A 66 29.70 -7.26 -29.74
CA SER A 66 29.75 -7.21 -28.28
C SER A 66 30.16 -5.81 -27.82
N ASN A 67 29.27 -5.12 -27.11
CA ASN A 67 29.71 -4.14 -26.13
C ASN A 67 28.72 -4.11 -24.97
N GLU A 68 29.08 -4.90 -23.97
CA GLU A 68 28.87 -4.72 -22.55
C GLU A 68 27.62 -3.95 -22.15
N GLY A 69 26.65 -4.72 -21.66
CA GLY A 69 25.65 -4.21 -20.75
C GLY A 69 26.39 -3.56 -19.57
N GLU A 70 26.42 -2.24 -19.57
CA GLU A 70 26.49 -1.47 -18.34
C GLU A 70 25.27 -1.88 -17.52
N SER A 71 25.48 -2.92 -16.72
CA SER A 71 24.76 -3.17 -15.49
C SER A 71 24.67 -1.81 -14.80
N PHE A 72 23.50 -1.18 -14.90
CA PHE A 72 23.06 -0.19 -13.94
C PHE A 72 23.11 -0.89 -12.60
N ARG A 73 24.30 -0.88 -11.98
CA ARG A 73 24.45 -1.08 -10.55
C ARG A 73 23.65 0.07 -9.98
N GLU A 74 22.38 -0.17 -9.67
CA GLU A 74 21.67 0.59 -8.67
C GLU A 74 22.65 0.68 -7.51
N LYS A 75 23.24 1.87 -7.31
CA LYS A 75 24.07 2.11 -6.14
C LYS A 75 23.16 1.78 -4.97
N GLU A 76 23.46 0.69 -4.30
CA GLU A 76 22.74 0.23 -3.12
C GLU A 76 22.62 1.44 -2.20
N LEU A 77 21.39 1.98 -2.07
CA LEU A 77 21.18 3.21 -1.35
C LEU A 77 21.47 2.93 0.12
N ASP A 78 22.53 3.55 0.63
CA ASP A 78 22.85 3.45 2.05
C ASP A 78 21.84 4.28 2.85
N LEU A 79 20.83 3.59 3.39
CA LEU A 79 19.79 4.15 4.25
C LEU A 79 20.34 4.76 5.55
N ASN A 80 21.60 4.48 5.91
CA ASN A 80 22.26 5.09 7.05
C ASN A 80 22.92 6.43 6.72
N ASN A 81 23.14 6.73 5.44
CA ASN A 81 23.83 7.94 4.99
C ASN A 81 22.90 8.86 4.18
N LEU A 82 21.64 8.98 4.61
CA LEU A 82 20.69 9.92 4.03
C LEU A 82 21.01 11.36 4.42
N PRO A 83 20.87 12.34 3.50
CA PRO A 83 21.11 13.74 3.82
C PRO A 83 20.13 14.20 4.89
N MET A 84 20.69 14.73 5.99
CA MET A 84 19.89 15.24 7.10
C MET A 84 19.27 16.59 6.75
N ASP A 85 20.08 17.56 6.32
CA ASP A 85 19.60 18.92 6.02
C ASP A 85 18.50 18.90 4.95
N PRO A 86 17.31 19.47 5.22
CA PRO A 86 16.17 19.40 4.30
C PRO A 86 16.44 20.06 2.95
N GLY A 87 17.35 21.04 2.90
CA GLY A 87 17.75 21.70 1.65
C GLY A 87 18.62 20.84 0.73
N GLU A 88 19.13 19.70 1.22
CA GLU A 88 19.98 18.78 0.45
C GLU A 88 19.29 17.47 0.07
N ARG A 89 18.05 17.29 0.51
CA ARG A 89 17.30 16.07 0.24
C ARG A 89 16.83 16.06 -1.21
N LYS A 90 17.03 14.93 -1.88
CA LYS A 90 16.38 14.63 -3.17
C LYS A 90 14.90 14.37 -2.97
N MET A 91 14.08 14.56 -4.01
CA MET A 91 12.66 14.24 -3.91
C MET A 91 12.46 12.75 -3.62
N ILE A 92 11.41 12.41 -2.86
CA ILE A 92 11.11 11.00 -2.57
C ILE A 92 10.89 10.19 -3.85
N SER A 93 10.35 10.80 -4.91
CA SER A 93 10.16 10.16 -6.22
C SER A 93 11.47 9.82 -6.95
N GLU A 94 12.60 10.42 -6.57
CA GLU A 94 13.91 10.14 -7.16
C GLU A 94 14.56 8.88 -6.57
N TYR A 95 14.05 8.36 -5.45
CA TYR A 95 14.49 7.09 -4.89
C TYR A 95 13.78 5.91 -5.58
N PRO A 96 14.44 4.74 -5.70
CA PRO A 96 13.84 3.51 -6.21
C PRO A 96 12.51 3.20 -5.50
N PRO A 97 11.43 2.86 -6.24
CA PRO A 97 10.09 2.70 -5.67
C PRO A 97 10.01 1.75 -4.46
N ASN A 98 10.79 0.68 -4.48
CA ASN A 98 10.89 -0.32 -3.41
C ASN A 98 11.54 0.20 -2.11
N LEU A 99 12.27 1.32 -2.17
CA LEU A 99 12.98 1.90 -1.02
C LEU A 99 12.33 3.19 -0.49
N GLN A 100 11.38 3.78 -1.21
CA GLN A 100 10.78 5.06 -0.83
C GLN A 100 10.14 5.04 0.55
N ASP A 101 9.41 3.98 0.90
CA ASP A 101 8.77 3.87 2.22
C ASP A 101 9.78 3.72 3.35
N GLU A 102 10.89 3.02 3.10
CA GLU A 102 11.96 2.88 4.09
C GLU A 102 12.70 4.20 4.30
N VAL A 103 12.97 4.94 3.22
CA VAL A 103 13.49 6.31 3.28
C VAL A 103 12.53 7.22 4.07
N ARG A 104 11.22 7.14 3.80
CA ARG A 104 10.20 7.90 4.57
C ARG A 104 10.24 7.56 6.06
N ARG A 105 10.29 6.27 6.41
CA ARG A 105 10.40 5.83 7.81
C ARG A 105 11.66 6.35 8.48
N ARG A 106 12.81 6.32 7.79
CA ARG A 106 14.08 6.81 8.34
C ARG A 106 14.01 8.29 8.69
N TYR A 107 13.45 9.12 7.80
CA TYR A 107 13.23 10.53 8.07
C TYR A 107 12.20 10.77 9.20
N LEU A 108 11.13 9.97 9.27
CA LEU A 108 10.14 10.08 10.36
C LEU A 108 10.72 9.73 11.73
N ILE A 109 11.62 8.73 11.80
CA ILE A 109 12.30 8.34 13.04
C ILE A 109 13.21 9.47 13.52
N ASN A 110 13.96 10.08 12.60
CA ASN A 110 14.83 11.21 12.93
C ASN A 110 14.04 12.46 13.34
N GLY A 111 12.83 12.62 12.78
CA GLY A 111 11.96 13.75 13.06
C GLY A 111 12.45 15.05 12.44
N PRO A 112 11.74 16.16 12.70
CA PRO A 112 12.05 17.44 12.09
C PRO A 112 13.35 18.05 12.62
N ILE A 113 14.25 18.48 11.72
CA ILE A 113 15.50 19.15 12.09
C ILE A 113 15.24 20.60 12.53
N GLN A 114 15.55 20.90 13.80
CA GLN A 114 15.27 22.19 14.44
C GLN A 114 16.49 22.73 15.20
N PRO A 115 17.48 23.33 14.52
CA PRO A 115 18.65 23.90 15.17
C PRO A 115 18.21 25.03 16.11
N ARG A 116 18.53 24.95 17.40
CA ARG A 116 18.21 26.02 18.37
C ARG A 116 19.41 26.90 18.71
N ASN A 117 20.61 26.33 18.66
CA ASN A 117 21.87 26.99 18.99
C ASN A 117 22.59 27.54 17.74
N HIS A 118 21.83 27.93 16.72
CA HIS A 118 22.36 28.46 15.46
C HIS A 118 22.20 29.99 15.41
N LYS A 119 23.19 30.69 14.85
CA LYS A 119 23.11 32.13 14.59
C LYS A 119 22.41 32.36 13.25
N PHE A 120 21.09 32.44 13.29
CA PHE A 120 20.27 32.66 12.11
C PHE A 120 20.66 33.93 11.35
N PRO A 121 20.93 33.85 10.03
CA PRO A 121 21.27 34.99 9.19
C PRO A 121 20.18 36.07 9.21
N GLN A 122 20.59 37.31 9.00
CA GLN A 122 19.67 38.43 8.81
C GLN A 122 19.66 38.88 7.36
N SER A 123 18.46 39.13 6.85
CA SER A 123 18.24 39.71 5.53
C SER A 123 17.37 40.96 5.62
N LEU A 124 17.58 41.90 4.71
CA LEU A 124 16.81 43.13 4.63
C LEU A 124 15.48 42.83 3.92
N ILE A 125 14.37 42.79 4.66
CA ILE A 125 13.05 42.47 4.12
C ILE A 125 12.05 43.55 4.54
N GLY A 126 11.51 44.28 3.56
CA GLY A 126 10.56 45.37 3.80
C GLY A 126 11.17 46.48 4.68
N GLY A 127 12.43 46.85 4.40
CA GLY A 127 13.14 47.93 5.10
C GLY A 127 13.58 47.61 6.53
N ARG A 128 13.44 46.37 7.00
CA ARG A 128 13.90 45.93 8.33
C ARG A 128 14.77 44.69 8.21
N LEU A 129 15.81 44.60 9.04
CA LEU A 129 16.59 43.37 9.18
C LEU A 129 15.73 42.31 9.89
N ARG A 130 15.49 41.20 9.20
CA ARG A 130 14.67 40.09 9.70
C ARG A 130 15.45 38.79 9.60
N ARG A 131 15.12 37.85 10.47
CA ARG A 131 15.68 36.50 10.52
C ARG A 131 14.59 35.51 10.91
N PHE A 132 14.87 34.23 10.73
CA PHE A 132 14.08 33.16 11.33
C PHE A 132 14.02 33.32 12.85
N ASN A 133 12.84 33.07 13.44
CA ASN A 133 12.64 33.10 14.88
C ASN A 133 12.47 31.69 15.45
N PRO A 134 13.41 31.18 16.26
CA PRO A 134 13.34 29.85 16.87
C PRO A 134 12.12 29.60 17.75
N SER A 135 11.45 30.65 18.26
CA SER A 135 10.22 30.49 19.02
C SER A 135 9.09 29.87 18.19
N TRP A 136 9.15 29.97 16.86
CA TRP A 136 8.18 29.34 15.95
C TRP A 136 8.16 27.82 16.06
N TYR A 137 9.27 27.18 16.46
CA TYR A 137 9.29 25.74 16.74
C TYR A 137 8.33 25.34 17.86
N GLY A 138 8.02 26.23 18.81
CA GLY A 138 7.04 25.93 19.86
C GLY A 138 5.64 25.66 19.30
N LYS A 139 5.23 26.43 18.28
CA LYS A 139 3.89 26.32 17.68
C LYS A 139 3.83 25.37 16.49
N TYR A 140 4.88 25.35 15.65
CA TYR A 140 4.89 24.62 14.39
C TYR A 140 5.86 23.42 14.41
N GLY A 141 6.40 23.07 15.58
CA GLY A 141 7.50 22.11 15.70
C GLY A 141 7.17 20.68 15.31
N ILE A 142 5.90 20.34 15.11
CA ILE A 142 5.50 18.99 14.67
C ILE A 142 6.01 18.71 13.24
N TRP A 143 6.02 19.73 12.38
CA TRP A 143 6.35 19.57 10.96
C TRP A 143 7.50 20.45 10.49
N MET A 144 7.76 21.56 11.20
CA MET A 144 8.69 22.60 10.78
C MET A 144 10.13 22.14 10.92
N GLU A 145 10.85 22.18 9.80
CA GLU A 145 12.30 21.96 9.73
C GLU A 145 12.99 23.22 9.22
N TYR A 146 14.27 23.39 9.54
CA TYR A 146 15.07 24.48 9.01
C TYR A 146 16.36 23.98 8.38
N SER A 147 16.64 24.43 7.16
CA SER A 147 17.91 24.21 6.47
C SER A 147 18.86 25.34 6.84
N ILE A 148 20.02 25.00 7.42
CA ILE A 148 21.08 25.98 7.67
C ILE A 148 21.69 26.42 6.34
N LYS A 149 21.82 25.50 5.39
CA LYS A 149 22.43 25.76 4.07
C LYS A 149 21.60 26.70 3.21
N LYS A 150 20.27 26.57 3.24
CA LYS A 150 19.36 27.42 2.45
C LYS A 150 18.81 28.63 3.20
N ASP A 151 19.06 28.77 4.50
CA ASP A 151 18.40 29.77 5.37
C ASP A 151 16.87 29.80 5.16
N ALA A 152 16.25 28.62 5.20
CA ALA A 152 14.84 28.46 4.82
C ALA A 152 14.14 27.37 5.63
N VAL A 153 12.83 27.55 5.80
CA VAL A 153 11.94 26.62 6.50
C VAL A 153 11.34 25.61 5.53
N PHE A 154 11.37 24.34 5.92
CA PHE A 154 10.78 23.23 5.19
C PHE A 154 9.69 22.55 6.03
N CYS A 155 8.87 21.74 5.37
CA CYS A 155 7.89 20.88 6.02
C CYS A 155 8.26 19.41 5.82
N LEU A 156 8.59 18.72 6.91
CA LEU A 156 8.93 17.29 6.88
C LEU A 156 7.78 16.48 6.27
N CYS A 157 6.56 16.64 6.79
CA CYS A 157 5.41 15.85 6.36
C CYS A 157 5.12 16.06 4.86
N CYS A 158 5.11 17.31 4.41
CA CYS A 158 4.90 17.61 3.00
C CYS A 158 6.06 17.13 2.13
N TYR A 159 7.32 17.17 2.59
CA TYR A 159 8.42 16.59 1.84
C TYR A 159 8.26 15.08 1.63
N LEU A 160 7.80 14.36 2.64
CA LEU A 160 7.65 12.90 2.59
C LEU A 160 6.49 12.42 1.70
N PHE A 161 5.40 13.17 1.65
CA PHE A 161 4.14 12.78 1.02
C PHE A 161 3.61 13.79 -0.01
N ALA A 162 4.41 14.77 -0.43
CA ALA A 162 4.01 15.67 -1.51
C ALA A 162 3.75 14.87 -2.78
N ASN A 163 2.49 14.82 -3.19
CA ASN A 163 2.10 14.29 -4.47
C ASN A 163 2.59 15.25 -5.56
N ALA A 164 3.52 14.80 -6.41
CA ALA A 164 3.94 15.53 -7.61
C ALA A 164 2.78 15.85 -8.57
N ARG A 165 1.62 15.21 -8.38
CA ARG A 165 0.42 15.32 -9.23
C ARG A 165 -0.60 16.37 -8.76
N GLU A 166 -0.46 16.89 -7.54
CA GLU A 166 -1.36 17.92 -7.04
C GLU A 166 -0.61 19.25 -7.03
N ASN A 167 -1.16 20.25 -7.72
CA ASN A 167 -0.75 21.66 -7.64
C ASN A 167 -0.97 22.18 -6.21
N ASN A 168 -0.14 21.71 -5.27
CA ASN A 168 -0.29 21.99 -3.86
C ASN A 168 0.35 23.35 -3.55
N PRO A 169 -0.35 24.25 -2.83
CA PRO A 169 0.19 25.51 -2.31
C PRO A 169 1.43 25.35 -1.39
N SER A 170 1.78 24.10 -1.07
CA SER A 170 2.90 23.70 -0.21
C SER A 170 4.25 23.57 -0.95
N GLY A 171 4.31 23.79 -2.26
CA GLY A 171 5.55 23.66 -3.04
C GLY A 171 6.74 24.44 -2.46
N ASP A 172 6.47 25.65 -1.94
CA ASP A 172 7.48 26.50 -1.29
C ASP A 172 8.14 25.80 -0.10
N PHE A 173 7.41 25.01 0.69
CA PHE A 173 7.93 24.34 1.90
C PHE A 173 8.62 23.00 1.63
N VAL A 174 8.68 22.56 0.37
CA VAL A 174 9.25 21.26 -0.02
C VAL A 174 10.49 21.43 -0.90
N ARG A 175 10.44 22.28 -1.92
CA ARG A 175 11.54 22.44 -2.89
C ARG A 175 12.59 23.45 -2.44
N GLU A 176 12.17 24.71 -2.36
CA GLU A 176 13.08 25.82 -2.09
C GLU A 176 13.16 26.18 -0.61
N GLY A 177 12.11 25.86 0.14
CA GLY A 177 11.94 26.32 1.50
C GLY A 177 11.37 27.74 1.54
N TYR A 178 10.86 28.13 2.70
CA TYR A 178 10.31 29.45 2.95
C TYR A 178 11.27 30.32 3.76
N SER A 179 11.68 31.47 3.23
CA SER A 179 12.62 32.41 3.86
C SER A 179 12.11 33.85 3.98
N THR A 180 10.84 34.11 3.63
CA THR A 180 10.25 35.47 3.65
C THR A 180 9.71 35.83 5.03
N TRP A 181 10.57 36.33 5.92
CA TRP A 181 10.26 36.44 7.36
C TRP A 181 9.19 37.46 7.75
N ASN A 182 8.91 38.47 6.93
CA ASN A 182 7.90 39.51 7.23
C ASN A 182 6.44 39.00 7.23
N LYS A 183 6.15 37.90 6.53
CA LYS A 183 4.82 37.26 6.46
C LYS A 183 4.82 35.81 6.97
N ALA A 184 5.84 35.44 7.75
CA ALA A 184 6.08 34.07 8.16
C ALA A 184 4.87 33.43 8.84
N ILE A 185 4.30 34.07 9.87
CA ILE A 185 3.16 33.51 10.63
C ILE A 185 1.93 33.30 9.75
N GLU A 186 1.59 34.29 8.91
CA GLU A 186 0.48 34.20 7.96
C GLU A 186 0.68 33.02 7.00
N ARG A 187 1.89 32.89 6.44
CA ARG A 187 2.24 31.82 5.51
C ARG A 187 2.26 30.45 6.17
N PHE A 188 2.73 30.33 7.41
CA PHE A 188 2.70 29.07 8.16
C PHE A 188 1.25 28.64 8.46
N ASN A 189 0.40 29.56 8.91
CA ASN A 189 -1.01 29.26 9.15
C ASN A 189 -1.72 28.85 7.86
N ARG A 190 -1.44 29.54 6.74
CA ARG A 190 -2.01 29.20 5.44
C ARG A 190 -1.51 27.85 4.90
N HIS A 191 -0.25 27.52 5.16
CA HIS A 191 0.32 26.21 4.81
C HIS A 191 -0.36 25.08 5.57
N VAL A 192 -0.53 25.22 6.89
CA VAL A 192 -1.29 24.27 7.70
C VAL A 192 -2.72 24.18 7.19
N GLY A 193 -3.35 25.32 6.93
CA GLY A 193 -4.69 25.40 6.35
C GLY A 193 -5.75 24.72 7.20
N ASP A 194 -6.86 24.36 6.55
CA ASP A 194 -7.98 23.66 7.19
C ASP A 194 -7.75 22.13 7.24
N HIS A 195 -8.62 21.38 7.91
CA HIS A 195 -8.55 19.93 8.16
C HIS A 195 -8.32 19.05 6.90
N ASN A 196 -8.70 19.52 5.72
CA ASN A 196 -8.52 18.85 4.43
C ASN A 196 -7.41 19.43 3.55
N SER A 197 -6.58 20.32 4.08
CA SER A 197 -5.40 20.85 3.39
C SER A 197 -4.43 19.73 3.00
N GLY A 198 -3.61 19.98 1.97
CA GLY A 198 -2.54 19.07 1.58
C GLY A 198 -1.55 18.79 2.72
N HIS A 199 -1.31 19.77 3.61
CA HIS A 199 -0.51 19.60 4.81
C HIS A 199 -1.12 18.58 5.78
N ASN A 200 -2.39 18.74 6.14
CA ASN A 200 -3.05 17.85 7.10
C ASN A 200 -3.25 16.44 6.54
N LYS A 201 -3.40 16.28 5.21
CA LYS A 201 -3.34 14.97 4.55
C LYS A 201 -1.96 14.33 4.73
N ALA A 202 -0.90 15.04 4.37
CA ALA A 202 0.47 14.54 4.53
C ALA A 202 0.83 14.22 5.99
N LEU A 203 0.32 14.99 6.95
CA LEU A 203 0.49 14.73 8.38
C LEU A 203 -0.19 13.42 8.80
N ARG A 204 -1.43 13.17 8.35
CA ARG A 204 -2.13 11.90 8.58
C ARG A 204 -1.40 10.71 7.94
N ASP A 205 -0.81 10.90 6.76
CA ASP A 205 -0.03 9.86 6.10
C ASP A 205 1.25 9.54 6.89
N CYS A 206 1.92 10.55 7.46
CA CYS A 206 3.03 10.36 8.39
C CYS A 206 2.63 9.52 9.61
N GLU A 207 1.49 9.86 10.23
CA GLU A 207 0.96 9.12 11.39
C GLU A 207 0.59 7.68 11.05
N THR A 208 0.06 7.45 9.85
CA THR A 208 -0.30 6.13 9.34
C THR A 208 0.96 5.28 9.11
N LEU A 209 1.97 5.83 8.42
CA LEU A 209 3.23 5.15 8.17
C LEU A 209 3.99 4.81 9.47
N ARG A 210 3.85 5.67 10.49
CA ARG A 210 4.47 5.48 11.82
C ARG A 210 3.79 4.39 12.67
N LYS A 211 2.62 3.87 12.27
CA LYS A 211 1.92 2.77 12.96
C LYS A 211 2.25 1.42 12.28
N PRO A 212 3.34 0.71 12.68
CA PRO A 212 3.72 -0.57 12.07
C PRO A 212 2.65 -1.65 12.24
N ARG A 213 1.79 -1.47 13.25
CA ARG A 213 0.65 -2.30 13.64
C ARG A 213 -0.44 -2.47 12.58
N GLN A 214 -0.37 -1.78 11.44
CA GLN A 214 -1.32 -1.92 10.33
C GLN A 214 -0.66 -2.43 9.04
N SER A 215 0.64 -2.72 9.05
CA SER A 215 1.31 -3.35 7.92
C SER A 215 0.80 -4.77 7.68
N ILE A 216 0.82 -5.21 6.42
CA ILE A 216 0.44 -6.57 6.04
C ILE A 216 1.33 -7.59 6.75
N GLU A 217 2.62 -7.32 6.88
CA GLU A 217 3.56 -8.17 7.60
C GLU A 217 3.17 -8.35 9.07
N VAL A 218 2.88 -7.26 9.79
CA VAL A 218 2.43 -7.35 11.19
C VAL A 218 1.04 -7.98 11.30
N ALA A 219 0.16 -7.80 10.32
CA ALA A 219 -1.12 -8.52 10.28
C ALA A 219 -0.93 -10.03 10.08
N LEU A 220 0.04 -10.44 9.27
CA LEU A 220 0.40 -11.85 9.06
C LEU A 220 1.07 -12.46 10.29
N ASP A 221 1.93 -11.71 11.00
CA ASP A 221 2.58 -12.14 12.24
C ASP A 221 1.64 -12.11 13.46
N ARG A 222 0.57 -11.32 13.41
CA ARG A 222 -0.47 -11.31 14.46
C ARG A 222 -1.31 -12.58 14.52
N HIS A 223 -1.28 -13.42 13.48
CA HIS A 223 -1.96 -14.69 13.56
C HIS A 223 -1.23 -15.61 14.54
N SER A 224 -1.96 -16.13 15.52
CA SER A 224 -1.40 -17.12 16.46
C SER A 224 -0.81 -18.31 15.69
N ASP A 225 0.20 -18.97 16.26
CA ASP A 225 0.75 -20.21 15.69
C ASP A 225 -0.34 -21.24 15.39
N GLU A 226 -1.38 -21.28 16.23
CA GLU A 226 -2.55 -22.13 15.99
C GLU A 226 -3.31 -21.70 14.73
N THR A 227 -3.57 -20.40 14.51
CA THR A 227 -4.23 -19.92 13.29
C THR A 227 -3.41 -20.24 12.04
N ARG A 228 -2.09 -20.07 12.11
CA ARG A 228 -1.16 -20.38 11.01
C ARG A 228 -1.14 -21.88 10.72
N ARG A 229 -1.16 -22.74 11.75
CA ARG A 229 -1.26 -24.20 11.63
C ARG A 229 -2.58 -24.60 10.98
N GLN A 230 -3.70 -24.03 11.42
CA GLN A 230 -5.02 -24.29 10.84
C GLN A 230 -5.10 -23.87 9.36
N TYR A 231 -4.51 -22.73 8.99
CA TYR A 231 -4.43 -22.29 7.60
C TYR A 231 -3.61 -23.26 6.73
N ARG A 232 -2.42 -23.66 7.21
CA ARG A 232 -1.56 -24.63 6.50
C ARG A 232 -2.27 -25.96 6.30
N LEU A 233 -2.95 -26.46 7.33
CA LEU A 233 -3.72 -27.71 7.26
C LEU A 233 -4.81 -27.65 6.19
N ARG A 234 -5.58 -26.54 6.13
CA ARG A 234 -6.62 -26.34 5.11
C ARG A 234 -6.04 -26.28 3.70
N LEU A 235 -4.94 -25.55 3.53
CA LEU A 235 -4.27 -25.42 2.24
C LEU A 235 -3.76 -26.78 1.75
N ASP A 236 -3.03 -27.50 2.61
CA ASP A 236 -2.48 -28.82 2.28
C ASP A 236 -3.58 -29.85 1.98
N THR A 237 -4.66 -29.85 2.78
CA THR A 237 -5.84 -30.69 2.53
C THR A 237 -6.47 -30.38 1.17
N SER A 238 -6.67 -29.09 0.85
CA SER A 238 -7.27 -28.65 -0.41
C SER A 238 -6.40 -29.02 -1.62
N VAL A 239 -5.08 -28.85 -1.52
CA VAL A 239 -4.13 -29.23 -2.57
C VAL A 239 -4.12 -30.75 -2.76
N SER A 240 -4.11 -31.52 -1.68
CA SER A 240 -4.15 -32.98 -1.73
C SER A 240 -5.45 -33.51 -2.36
N CYS A 241 -6.59 -32.94 -1.97
CA CYS A 241 -7.89 -33.25 -2.58
C CYS A 241 -7.91 -32.93 -4.07
N SER A 242 -7.38 -31.76 -4.46
CA SER A 242 -7.28 -31.35 -5.87
C SER A 242 -6.39 -32.31 -6.67
N ARG A 243 -5.24 -32.67 -6.11
CA ARG A 243 -4.30 -33.61 -6.73
C ARG A 243 -4.92 -34.99 -6.92
N TYR A 244 -5.70 -35.47 -5.96
CA TYR A 244 -6.42 -36.75 -6.06
C TYR A 244 -7.42 -36.72 -7.22
N LEU A 245 -8.28 -35.71 -7.28
CA LEU A 245 -9.29 -35.59 -8.34
C LEU A 245 -8.66 -35.53 -9.73
N LEU A 246 -7.60 -34.73 -9.88
CA LEU A 246 -6.85 -34.63 -11.14
C LEU A 246 -6.24 -35.98 -11.55
N ARG A 247 -5.63 -36.71 -10.60
CA ARG A 247 -5.01 -38.02 -10.88
C ARG A 247 -6.03 -39.08 -11.29
N GLN A 248 -7.24 -39.02 -10.75
CA GLN A 248 -8.32 -39.97 -11.07
C GLN A 248 -9.18 -39.51 -12.26
N GLY A 249 -8.90 -38.33 -12.84
CA GLY A 249 -9.73 -37.76 -13.90
C GLY A 249 -11.15 -37.40 -13.44
N LEU A 250 -11.36 -37.18 -12.15
CA LEU A 250 -12.66 -36.87 -11.58
C LEU A 250 -12.94 -35.36 -11.66
N PRO A 251 -14.18 -34.95 -12.02
CA PRO A 251 -14.55 -33.56 -12.00
C PRO A 251 -14.57 -33.04 -10.56
N PHE A 252 -14.15 -31.78 -10.37
CA PHE A 252 -14.18 -31.13 -9.05
C PHE A 252 -15.60 -30.88 -8.53
N ARG A 253 -16.55 -30.73 -9.46
CA ARG A 253 -17.96 -30.46 -9.20
C ARG A 253 -18.82 -31.65 -9.64
N GLY A 254 -19.93 -31.84 -8.96
CA GLY A 254 -20.98 -32.77 -9.39
C GLY A 254 -21.98 -32.08 -10.32
N ASN A 255 -22.89 -32.86 -10.90
CA ASN A 255 -23.94 -32.34 -11.77
C ASN A 255 -25.05 -31.60 -10.99
N ASP A 256 -25.27 -31.97 -9.73
CA ASP A 256 -26.26 -31.35 -8.85
C ASP A 256 -25.58 -30.76 -7.60
N GLU A 257 -25.52 -29.42 -7.53
CA GLU A 257 -24.97 -28.69 -6.39
C GLU A 257 -26.02 -28.35 -5.29
N SER A 258 -27.26 -28.87 -5.40
CA SER A 258 -28.37 -28.58 -4.49
C SER A 258 -28.16 -29.10 -3.06
N GLU A 259 -28.71 -28.40 -2.06
CA GLU A 259 -28.50 -28.71 -0.64
C GLU A 259 -29.18 -30.02 -0.17
N SER A 260 -29.89 -30.72 -1.05
CA SER A 260 -30.52 -32.03 -0.84
C SER A 260 -29.78 -33.18 -1.54
N SER A 261 -28.80 -32.91 -2.40
CA SER A 261 -28.03 -33.95 -3.10
C SER A 261 -27.07 -34.68 -2.16
N GLU A 262 -27.02 -36.02 -2.27
CA GLU A 262 -26.09 -36.90 -1.55
C GLU A 262 -24.64 -36.76 -2.02
N SER A 263 -24.39 -36.24 -3.23
CA SER A 263 -23.04 -36.08 -3.81
C SER A 263 -22.84 -34.69 -4.46
N ARG A 264 -23.00 -33.66 -3.64
CA ARG A 264 -23.09 -32.26 -4.04
C ARG A 264 -21.90 -31.77 -4.88
N LYS A 265 -20.66 -32.11 -4.48
CA LYS A 265 -19.39 -31.67 -5.10
C LYS A 265 -18.25 -32.60 -4.68
N ASN A 266 -17.65 -33.34 -5.61
CA ASN A 266 -16.54 -34.27 -5.32
C ASN A 266 -15.41 -33.63 -4.49
N PHE A 267 -15.05 -32.38 -4.80
CA PHE A 267 -14.04 -31.66 -4.02
C PHE A 267 -14.48 -31.38 -2.59
N LEU A 268 -15.72 -30.93 -2.37
CA LEU A 268 -16.21 -30.59 -1.05
C LEU A 268 -16.35 -31.84 -0.18
N GLU A 269 -16.86 -32.94 -0.75
CA GLU A 269 -16.98 -34.22 -0.05
C GLU A 269 -15.60 -34.80 0.30
N LEU A 270 -14.63 -34.70 -0.60
CA LEU A 270 -13.27 -35.14 -0.33
C LEU A 270 -12.58 -34.30 0.76
N VAL A 271 -12.80 -32.98 0.76
CA VAL A 271 -12.29 -32.09 1.81
C VAL A 271 -12.99 -32.36 3.15
N LYS A 272 -14.30 -32.63 3.18
CA LYS A 272 -15.01 -33.06 4.40
C LYS A 272 -14.45 -34.38 4.94
N PHE A 273 -14.25 -35.35 4.06
CA PHE A 273 -13.67 -36.64 4.41
C PHE A 273 -12.26 -36.47 5.01
N ALA A 274 -11.40 -35.70 4.35
CA ALA A 274 -10.06 -35.42 4.84
C ALA A 274 -10.06 -34.61 6.15
N ALA A 275 -11.02 -33.69 6.32
CA ALA A 275 -11.21 -32.97 7.57
C ALA A 275 -11.51 -33.94 8.72
N ASN A 276 -12.44 -34.89 8.52
CA ASN A 276 -12.79 -35.91 9.53
C ASN A 276 -11.58 -36.80 9.90
N LEU A 277 -10.74 -37.18 8.93
CA LEU A 277 -9.53 -37.97 9.21
C LEU A 277 -8.53 -37.21 10.07
N ASN A 278 -8.40 -35.90 9.86
CA ASN A 278 -7.52 -35.05 10.65
C ASN A 278 -8.01 -34.82 12.11
N GLU A 279 -9.21 -35.28 12.47
CA GLU A 279 -9.76 -35.24 13.84
C GLU A 279 -9.53 -36.52 14.65
N LEU A 280 -9.17 -37.61 13.96
CA LEU A 280 -8.90 -38.92 14.54
C LEU A 280 -7.43 -39.08 14.97
N VAL A 281 -6.56 -38.14 14.60
CA VAL A 281 -5.15 -38.03 14.97
C VAL A 281 -4.97 -37.01 16.09
#